data_AF-A0A2W2KJD7-F1
#
_entry.id   AF-A0A2W2KJD7-F1
#
_cell.length_a   1.000
_cell.length_b   1.000
_cell.length_c   1.000
_cell.angle_alpha   90.00
_cell.angle_beta   90.00
_cell.angle_gamma   90.00
#
_symmetry.space_group_name_H-M   'P 1'
#
loop_
_entity.id
_entity.type
_entity.pdbx_description
1 polymer ?
#
loop_
_entity_poly.entity_id
_entity_poly.type
_entity_poly.pdbx_seq_one_letter_code
_entity_poly.pdbx_strand_id
1 'polypeptide(L)' 'MPDYIHCPNCPEKKPQPFSKVGPQEARFINEARGVQDGHGWWRCESRTPKGRCLWVQPHWRQAKGFSLPETFR' A
#
# COMPACT_ATOMS: atom_id res chain seq x y z
N MET A 1 7.81 3.76 13.07
CA MET A 1 6.71 2.98 13.68
C MET A 1 5.72 2.66 12.58
N PRO A 2 5.26 1.41 12.45
CA PRO A 2 4.20 1.06 11.52
C PRO A 2 2.90 1.74 11.94
N ASP A 3 2.21 2.33 10.99
CA ASP A 3 0.90 2.94 11.23
C ASP A 3 -0.18 1.88 11.00
N TYR A 4 -1.09 1.74 11.96
CA TYR A 4 -2.11 0.70 11.92
C TYR A 4 -3.37 1.25 11.25
N ILE A 5 -3.46 1.07 9.93
CA ILE A 5 -4.55 1.62 9.10
C ILE A 5 -5.43 0.48 8.58
N HIS A 6 -6.72 0.72 8.41
CA HIS A 6 -7.59 -0.27 7.78
C HIS A 6 -7.20 -0.50 6.32
N CYS A 7 -6.93 -1.75 5.96
CA CYS A 7 -6.76 -2.18 4.58
C CYS A 7 -8.09 -2.76 4.07
N PRO A 8 -8.68 -2.22 2.98
CA PRO A 8 -9.95 -2.74 2.44
C PRO A 8 -9.80 -4.11 1.77
N ASN A 9 -8.58 -4.49 1.40
CA ASN A 9 -8.27 -5.77 0.74
C ASN A 9 -7.87 -6.90 1.70
N CYS A 10 -7.74 -6.62 3.00
CA CYS A 10 -7.43 -7.65 3.98
C CYS A 10 -8.74 -8.26 4.52
N PRO A 11 -8.81 -9.60 4.65
CA PRO A 11 -10.03 -10.31 5.05
C PRO A 11 -10.45 -10.00 6.50
N GLU A 12 -9.50 -9.60 7.33
CA GLU A 12 -9.77 -9.13 8.68
C GLU A 12 -9.99 -7.62 8.63
N LYS A 13 -11.18 -7.15 9.01
CA LYS A 13 -11.53 -5.74 9.28
C LYS A 13 -10.71 -5.12 10.43
N LYS A 14 -9.48 -5.59 10.66
CA LYS A 14 -8.56 -5.08 11.66
C LYS A 14 -7.62 -4.06 11.00
N PRO A 15 -7.17 -3.05 11.75
CA PRO A 15 -6.12 -2.17 11.28
C PRO A 15 -4.85 -3.00 11.10
N GLN A 16 -4.23 -2.81 9.94
CA GLN A 16 -3.09 -3.57 9.46
C GLN A 16 -1.83 -2.72 9.55
N PRO A 17 -0.65 -3.31 9.77
CA PRO A 17 0.59 -2.55 9.73
C PRO A 17 0.83 -2.03 8.31
N PHE A 18 0.99 -0.72 8.19
CA PHE A 18 1.45 -0.08 6.96
C PHE A 18 2.89 0.39 7.15
N SER A 19 3.68 0.22 6.10
CA SER A 19 5.05 0.74 5.99
C SER A 19 5.22 1.51 4.70
N LYS A 20 6.19 2.43 4.67
CA LYS A 20 6.49 3.18 3.45
C LYS A 20 6.79 2.24 2.29
N VAL A 21 6.27 2.59 1.13
CA VAL A 21 6.56 1.84 -0.11
C VAL A 21 8.06 1.86 -0.40
N GLY A 22 8.59 0.77 -0.95
CA GLY A 22 9.98 0.71 -1.41
C GLY A 22 10.22 1.63 -2.61
N PRO A 23 11.50 1.87 -2.99
CA PRO A 23 11.83 2.78 -4.10
C PRO A 23 11.26 2.32 -5.45
N GLN A 24 11.17 1.01 -5.69
CA GLN A 24 10.58 0.46 -6.92
C GLN A 24 9.06 0.68 -6.97
N GLU A 25 8.38 0.44 -5.86
CA GLU A 25 6.93 0.65 -5.72
C GLU A 25 6.59 2.13 -5.81
N ALA A 26 7.37 3.00 -5.16
CA ALA A 26 7.22 4.45 -5.25
C ALA A 26 7.33 4.93 -6.70
N ARG A 27 8.33 4.43 -7.44
CA ARG A 27 8.51 4.76 -8.87
C ARG A 27 7.31 4.31 -9.70
N PHE A 28 6.83 3.08 -9.50
CA PHE A 28 5.62 2.60 -10.18
C PHE A 28 4.39 3.43 -9.82
N ILE A 29 4.19 3.78 -8.55
CA ILE A 29 3.09 4.64 -8.10
C ILE A 29 3.16 6.01 -8.77
N ASN A 30 4.35 6.60 -8.84
CA ASN A 30 4.58 7.89 -9.51
C ASN A 30 4.20 7.81 -10.99
N GLU A 31 4.62 6.76 -11.68
CA GLU A 31 4.28 6.53 -13.09
C GLU A 31 2.79 6.24 -13.29
N ALA A 32 2.20 5.37 -12.48
CA ALA A 32 0.82 4.90 -12.63
C ALA A 32 -0.23 5.95 -12.26
N ARG A 33 0.07 6.82 -11.27
CA ARG A 33 -0.86 7.85 -10.79
C ARG A 33 -0.46 9.27 -11.20
N GLY A 34 0.68 9.47 -11.84
CA GLY A 34 1.23 10.79 -12.14
C GLY A 34 1.49 11.62 -10.88
N VAL A 35 1.75 10.96 -9.75
CA VAL A 35 1.94 11.63 -8.45
C VAL A 35 3.42 11.93 -8.30
N GLN A 36 3.80 13.17 -8.04
CA GLN A 36 5.21 13.54 -7.84
C GLN A 36 5.77 13.05 -6.49
N ASP A 37 4.91 12.64 -5.55
CA ASP A 37 5.29 12.27 -4.18
C ASP A 37 4.86 10.84 -3.80
N GLY A 38 5.40 9.84 -4.49
CA GLY A 38 5.30 8.42 -4.14
C GLY A 38 5.91 8.10 -2.77
N HIS A 39 6.79 8.96 -2.26
CA HIS A 39 7.39 8.85 -0.93
C HIS A 39 6.38 9.00 0.22
N GLY A 40 5.25 9.66 -0.02
CA GLY A 40 4.12 9.75 0.91
C GLY A 40 3.19 8.53 0.91
N TRP A 41 3.50 7.48 0.12
CA TRP A 41 2.70 6.27 0.02
C TRP A 41 3.18 5.17 0.95
N TRP A 42 2.22 4.38 1.38
CA TRP A 42 2.37 3.34 2.37
C TRP A 42 1.73 2.07 1.84
N ARG A 43 2.43 0.95 1.97
CA ARG A 43 1.98 -0.39 1.63
C ARG A 43 1.52 -1.12 2.88
N CYS A 44 0.42 -1.84 2.73
CA CYS A 44 -0.05 -2.79 3.71
C CYS A 44 0.93 -3.97 3.82
N GLU A 45 1.46 -4.23 5.01
CA GLU A 45 2.40 -5.32 5.27
C GLU A 45 1.72 -6.64 5.63
N SER A 46 0.40 -6.65 5.71
CA SER A 46 -0.35 -7.86 6.05
C SER A 46 -0.13 -8.97 5.04
N ARG A 47 -0.16 -10.20 5.54
CA ARG A 47 -0.16 -11.40 4.71
C ARG A 47 -1.60 -11.81 4.44
N THR A 48 -1.92 -11.96 3.17
CA THR A 48 -3.14 -12.59 2.67
C THR A 48 -2.85 -14.05 2.33
N PRO A 49 -3.87 -14.91 2.12
CA PRO A 49 -3.67 -16.30 1.70
C PRO A 49 -2.86 -16.44 0.40
N LYS A 50 -2.81 -15.37 -0.41
CA LYS A 50 -2.08 -15.33 -1.67
C LYS A 50 -0.68 -14.70 -1.56
N GLY A 51 -0.22 -14.30 -0.36
CA GLY A 51 1.06 -13.62 -0.16
C GLY A 51 0.92 -12.23 0.46
N ARG A 52 1.93 -11.37 0.33
CA ARG A 52 1.91 -10.01 0.89
C ARG A 52 0.78 -9.18 0.27
N CYS A 53 0.11 -8.36 1.07
CA CYS A 53 -0.92 -7.47 0.58
C CYS A 53 -0.30 -6.49 -0.45
N LEU A 54 -1.02 -6.29 -1.54
CA LEU A 54 -0.59 -5.38 -2.63
C LEU A 54 -1.20 -3.99 -2.46
N TRP A 55 -2.01 -3.77 -1.43
CA TRP A 55 -2.67 -2.50 -1.22
C TRP A 55 -1.68 -1.42 -0.81
N VAL A 56 -1.68 -0.31 -1.54
CA VAL A 56 -0.91 0.89 -1.26
C VAL A 56 -1.84 2.09 -1.16
N GLN A 57 -1.54 3.01 -0.25
CA GLN A 57 -2.29 4.25 -0.08
C GLN A 57 -1.42 5.36 0.51
N PRO A 58 -1.77 6.64 0.29
CA PRO A 58 -1.17 7.74 1.05
C PRO A 58 -1.49 7.63 2.55
N HIS A 59 -0.58 8.08 3.42
CA HIS A 59 -0.63 7.97 4.89
C HIS A 59 -1.96 8.39 5.52
N TRP A 60 -2.72 9.28 4.89
CA TRP A 60 -4.02 9.79 5.39
C TRP A 60 -5.14 9.83 4.34
N ARG A 61 -4.97 9.17 3.19
CA ARG A 61 -5.98 9.19 2.11
C ARG A 61 -6.23 7.82 1.53
N GLN A 62 -6.90 6.94 2.28
CA GLN A 62 -7.30 5.61 1.83
C GLN A 62 -8.09 5.65 0.51
N ALA A 63 -8.93 6.66 0.28
CA ALA A 63 -9.71 6.82 -0.96
C ALA A 63 -8.85 6.97 -2.23
N LYS A 64 -7.58 7.39 -2.09
CA LYS A 64 -6.62 7.44 -3.20
C LYS A 64 -5.80 6.15 -3.34
N GLY A 65 -5.97 5.20 -2.41
CA GLY A 65 -5.29 3.93 -2.42
C GLY A 65 -5.69 3.05 -3.62
N PHE A 66 -4.81 2.11 -3.95
CA PHE A 66 -5.03 1.12 -4.98
C PHE A 66 -4.18 -0.12 -4.72
N SER A 67 -4.45 -1.20 -5.45
CA SER A 67 -3.63 -2.41 -5.39
C SER A 67 -2.52 -2.37 -6.43
N LEU A 68 -1.28 -2.58 -6.00
CA LEU A 68 -0.17 -2.86 -6.88
C LEU A 68 -0.43 -4.14 -7.70
N PRO A 69 0.17 -4.26 -8.90
CA PRO A 69 0.10 -5.48 -9.68
C PRO A 69 0.80 -6.65 -8.97
N GLU A 70 0.46 -7.87 -9.36
CA GLU A 70 0.97 -9.10 -8.73
C GLU A 70 2.49 -9.27 -8.85
N THR A 71 3.15 -8.51 -9.73
CA THR A 71 4.61 -8.43 -9.84
C THR A 71 5.31 -7.91 -8.59
N PHE A 72 4.60 -7.20 -7.69
CA PHE A 72 5.14 -6.70 -6.42
C PHE A 72 4.85 -7.61 -5.22
N ARG A 73 4.32 -8.81 -5.45
CA ARG A 73 3.88 -9.72 -4.41
C ARG A 73 5.03 -10.39 -3.68
#